data_AF-A0A427BAK2-F1
#
_entry.id   AF-A0A427BAK2-F1
#
_cell.length_a   1.000
_cell.length_b   1.000
_cell.length_c   1.000
_cell.angle_alpha   90.00
_cell.angle_beta   90.00
_cell.angle_gamma   90.00
#
_symmetry.space_group_name_H-M   'P 1'
#
loop_
_entity.id
_entity.type
_entity.pdbx_description
1 polymer ?
#
loop_
_entity_poly.entity_id
_entity_poly.type
_entity_poly.pdbx_seq_one_letter_code
_entity_poly.pdbx_strand_id
1 'polypeptide(L)'
;MQFCLVVLTRALNLCQPHLRRTELCDMKDSELDQLYVEKREQLKQLVATIIRPKIIQGKPLNGNEFVAFLEQILEALNKGEIPSTGSIVEVFNKVILDRCLKLYSLRMDIMRLPTQENRLQEVHEESKAEAKKLFDQQRFGRHHAEQSVVKLDDEIQQVYRTFLLENEYQSSKLCEAKYTECEDKMDHLQVMRLPSMAKFNAGFLQCNGTFERQCVGPSKELYKQKMMKVRLHEFSPILCQ
;
A
#
# COMPACT_ATOMS: atom_id res chain seq x y z
N MET A 1 -3.41 33.63 -14.66
CA MET A 1 -2.32 34.09 -13.78
C MET A 1 -1.00 33.72 -14.44
N GLN A 2 -0.28 34.71 -14.97
CA GLN A 2 0.92 34.49 -15.77
C GLN A 2 2.14 34.68 -14.86
N PHE A 3 2.72 33.58 -14.38
CA PHE A 3 4.00 33.61 -13.70
C PHE A 3 5.08 33.87 -14.76
N CYS A 4 5.44 35.13 -14.93
CA CYS A 4 6.57 35.53 -15.76
C CYS A 4 7.85 35.27 -14.96
N LEU A 5 8.36 34.04 -15.01
CA LEU A 5 9.70 33.72 -14.50
C LEU A 5 10.70 34.26 -15.53
N VAL A 6 11.16 35.49 -15.34
CA VAL A 6 12.30 36.02 -16.12
C VAL A 6 13.56 35.32 -15.63
N VAL A 7 13.90 34.19 -16.25
CA VAL A 7 15.18 33.53 -16.05
C VAL A 7 16.23 34.30 -16.85
N LEU A 8 16.91 35.24 -16.20
CA LEU A 8 18.14 35.82 -16.74
C LEU A 8 19.24 34.74 -16.67
N THR A 9 19.39 33.94 -17.72
CA THR A 9 20.58 33.09 -17.88
C THR A 9 21.68 33.91 -18.55
N ARG A 10 22.74 34.19 -17.79
CA ARG A 10 24.01 34.71 -18.31
C ARG A 10 25.11 33.72 -17.96
N ALA A 11 25.93 33.37 -18.96
CA ALA A 11 27.09 32.52 -18.77
C ALA A 11 28.36 33.39 -18.78
N LEU A 12 29.27 33.15 -17.84
CA LEU A 12 30.58 33.80 -17.79
C LEU A 12 31.67 32.74 -17.63
N ASN A 13 32.74 32.85 -18.43
CA ASN A 13 33.84 31.90 -18.42
C ASN A 13 35.03 32.46 -17.64
N LEU A 14 35.34 31.84 -16.50
CA LEU A 14 36.56 32.11 -15.73
C LEU A 14 37.66 31.12 -16.15
N CYS A 15 38.85 31.64 -16.41
CA CYS A 15 40.03 30.82 -16.72
C CYS A 15 40.54 30.10 -15.47
N GLN A 16 41.39 29.10 -15.62
CA GLN A 16 42.03 28.47 -14.46
C GLN A 16 42.94 29.51 -13.76
N PRO A 17 42.76 29.77 -12.45
CA PRO A 17 43.49 30.84 -11.75
C PRO A 17 44.97 30.54 -11.55
N HIS A 18 45.33 29.27 -11.33
CA HIS A 18 46.70 28.82 -11.10
C HIS A 18 46.78 27.28 -11.23
N LEU A 19 47.99 26.73 -11.40
CA LEU A 19 48.21 25.27 -11.51
C LEU A 19 47.99 24.54 -10.17
N ARG A 20 48.39 25.16 -9.05
CA ARG A 20 48.24 24.63 -7.69
C ARG A 20 46.85 24.93 -7.12
N ARG A 21 45.85 24.09 -7.44
CA ARG A 21 44.42 24.33 -7.11
C ARG A 21 44.08 24.25 -5.62
N THR A 22 44.87 23.51 -4.83
CA THR A 22 44.62 23.28 -3.40
C THR A 22 45.06 24.44 -2.51
N GLU A 23 45.88 25.35 -3.02
CA GLU A 23 46.48 26.47 -2.28
C GLU A 23 45.89 27.83 -2.68
N LEU A 24 44.81 27.85 -3.48
CA LEU A 24 44.27 29.08 -4.08
C LEU A 24 43.80 30.12 -3.06
N CYS A 25 43.35 29.69 -1.88
CA CYS A 25 42.88 30.59 -0.83
C CYS A 25 44.01 31.35 -0.13
N ASP A 26 45.24 30.81 -0.18
CA ASP A 26 46.41 31.37 0.49
C ASP A 26 47.27 32.24 -0.46
N MET A 27 46.98 32.19 -1.76
CA MET A 27 47.69 32.94 -2.81
C MET A 27 47.19 34.38 -2.90
N LYS A 28 48.13 35.30 -3.13
CA LYS A 28 47.78 36.69 -3.46
C LYS A 28 47.38 36.82 -4.92
N ASP A 29 46.63 37.86 -5.25
CA ASP A 29 46.22 38.14 -6.64
C ASP A 29 47.42 38.28 -7.60
N SER A 30 48.58 38.74 -7.11
CA SER A 30 49.82 38.81 -7.88
C SER A 30 50.41 37.45 -8.28
N GLU A 31 49.97 36.38 -7.63
CA GLU A 31 50.41 35.00 -7.88
C GLU A 31 49.42 34.24 -8.77
N LEU A 32 48.29 34.87 -9.13
CA LEU A 32 47.27 34.30 -9.99
C LEU A 32 47.46 34.75 -11.45
N ASP A 33 46.85 34.01 -12.37
CA ASP A 33 46.73 34.42 -13.76
C ASP A 33 46.01 35.78 -13.86
N GLN A 34 46.67 36.75 -14.48
CA GLN A 34 46.17 38.12 -14.59
C GLN A 34 44.82 38.19 -15.33
N LEU A 35 44.62 37.36 -16.36
CA LEU A 35 43.36 37.30 -17.10
C LEU A 35 42.22 36.75 -16.22
N TYR A 36 42.53 35.82 -15.30
CA TYR A 36 41.56 35.37 -14.31
C TYR A 36 41.18 36.49 -13.35
N VAL A 37 42.15 37.23 -12.82
CA VAL A 37 41.90 38.34 -11.89
C VAL A 37 41.00 39.40 -12.53
N GLU A 38 41.32 39.81 -13.76
CA GLU A 38 40.52 40.80 -14.51
C GLU A 38 39.08 40.33 -14.73
N LYS A 39 38.89 39.08 -15.18
CA LYS A 39 37.54 38.51 -15.38
C LYS A 39 36.76 38.34 -14.07
N ARG A 40 37.44 38.01 -12.97
CA ARG A 40 36.84 37.93 -11.64
C ARG A 40 36.35 39.30 -11.18
N GLU A 41 37.12 40.37 -11.38
CA GLU A 41 36.70 41.73 -11.03
C GLU A 41 35.54 42.21 -11.91
N GLN A 42 35.57 41.91 -13.21
CA GLN A 42 34.42 42.16 -14.11
C GLN A 42 33.16 41.42 -13.63
N LEU A 43 33.28 40.17 -13.18
CA LEU A 43 32.16 39.41 -12.62
C LEU A 43 31.61 40.07 -11.34
N LYS A 44 32.46 40.53 -10.43
CA LYS A 44 32.02 41.22 -9.20
C LYS A 44 31.23 42.48 -9.54
N GLN A 45 31.74 43.30 -10.46
CA GLN A 45 31.04 44.50 -10.93
C GLN A 45 29.70 44.14 -11.56
N LEU A 46 29.67 43.13 -12.44
CA LEU A 46 28.45 42.66 -13.07
C LEU A 46 27.42 42.22 -12.03
N VAL A 47 27.82 41.39 -11.07
CA VAL A 47 26.96 40.91 -9.97
C VAL A 47 26.39 42.10 -9.19
N ALA A 48 27.21 43.09 -8.84
CA ALA A 48 26.75 44.30 -8.16
C ALA A 48 25.65 45.05 -8.93
N THR A 49 25.71 45.08 -10.27
CA THR A 49 24.67 45.73 -11.09
C THR A 49 23.35 44.95 -11.20
N ILE A 50 23.37 43.62 -10.99
CA ILE A 50 22.20 42.75 -11.19
C ILE A 50 21.54 42.29 -9.88
N ILE A 51 22.20 42.47 -8.74
CA ILE A 51 21.65 42.10 -7.44
C ILE A 51 20.31 42.83 -7.23
N ARG A 52 19.29 42.05 -6.85
CA ARG A 52 17.97 42.54 -6.45
C ARG A 52 17.56 41.85 -5.15
N PRO A 53 16.81 42.52 -4.26
CA PRO A 53 16.26 41.88 -3.06
C PRO A 53 15.45 40.63 -3.44
N LYS A 54 15.59 39.56 -2.65
CA LYS A 54 14.76 38.36 -2.81
C LYS A 54 13.32 38.72 -2.44
N ILE A 55 12.38 38.48 -3.34
CA ILE A 55 10.96 38.75 -3.11
C ILE A 55 10.25 37.43 -2.81
N ILE A 56 9.56 37.36 -1.68
CA ILE A 56 8.67 36.25 -1.30
C ILE A 56 7.29 36.85 -1.06
N GLN A 57 6.27 36.34 -1.76
CA GLN A 57 4.88 36.80 -1.65
C GLN A 57 4.70 38.33 -1.81
N GLY A 58 5.50 38.94 -2.70
CA GLY A 58 5.43 40.37 -3.00
C GLY A 58 6.15 41.29 -2.01
N LYS A 59 6.80 40.76 -0.95
CA LYS A 59 7.61 41.53 -0.01
C LYS A 59 9.11 41.19 -0.12
N PRO A 60 10.02 42.17 0.07
CA PRO A 60 11.45 41.90 0.15
C PRO A 60 11.76 41.14 1.43
N LEU A 61 12.46 40.02 1.28
CA LEU A 61 12.83 39.12 2.36
C LEU A 61 13.99 39.70 3.17
N ASN A 62 13.76 39.98 4.45
CA ASN A 62 14.80 40.41 5.37
C ASN A 62 15.44 39.21 6.12
N GLY A 63 16.47 39.47 6.94
CA GLY A 63 17.19 38.42 7.66
C GLY A 63 16.32 37.62 8.64
N ASN A 64 15.44 38.28 9.39
CA ASN A 64 14.56 37.60 10.36
C ASN A 64 13.50 36.75 9.64
N GLU A 65 12.90 37.29 8.58
CA GLU A 65 11.95 36.56 7.74
C GLU A 65 12.61 35.38 7.03
N PHE A 66 13.87 35.52 6.61
CA PHE A 66 14.63 34.42 6.03
C PHE A 66 14.85 33.28 7.03
N VAL A 67 15.23 33.58 8.27
CA VAL A 67 15.41 32.57 9.33
C VAL A 67 14.09 31.85 9.60
N ALA A 68 13.01 32.59 9.82
CA ALA A 68 11.69 32.00 10.07
C ALA A 68 11.21 31.14 8.88
N PHE A 69 11.45 31.59 7.65
CA PHE A 69 11.13 30.84 6.44
C PHE A 69 11.98 29.55 6.33
N LEU A 70 13.26 29.61 6.68
CA LEU A 70 14.16 28.45 6.68
C LEU A 70 13.72 27.42 7.72
N GLU A 71 13.38 27.85 8.93
CA GLU A 71 12.85 26.99 9.99
C GLU A 71 11.56 26.31 9.56
N GLN A 72 10.64 27.04 8.94
CA GLN A 72 9.39 26.47 8.40
C GLN A 72 9.66 25.41 7.32
N ILE A 73 10.61 25.67 6.40
CA ILE A 73 11.01 24.68 5.39
C ILE A 73 11.62 23.46 6.05
N LEU A 74 12.52 23.64 7.02
CA LEU A 74 13.16 22.53 7.72
C LEU A 74 12.14 21.70 8.49
N GLU A 75 11.17 22.33 9.15
CA GLU A 75 10.08 21.64 9.84
C GLU A 75 9.23 20.83 8.86
N ALA A 76 8.84 21.43 7.73
CA ALA A 76 8.04 20.75 6.71
C ALA A 76 8.84 19.62 6.01
N LEU A 77 10.16 19.76 5.84
CA LEU A 77 11.04 18.68 5.37
C LEU A 77 11.13 17.55 6.40
N ASN A 78 11.33 17.87 7.68
CA ASN A 78 11.42 16.88 8.76
C ASN A 78 10.11 16.13 8.98
N LYS A 79 8.96 16.79 8.76
CA LYS A 79 7.62 16.18 8.81
C LYS A 79 7.25 15.43 7.52
N GLY A 80 8.04 15.55 6.44
CA GLY A 80 7.75 14.94 5.14
C GLY A 80 6.60 15.60 4.37
N GLU A 81 6.22 16.83 4.71
CA GLU A 81 5.11 17.58 4.08
C GLU A 81 5.51 18.17 2.73
N ILE A 82 6.80 18.50 2.55
CA ILE A 82 7.33 18.90 1.25
C ILE A 82 7.67 17.62 0.48
N PRO A 83 7.08 17.40 -0.72
CA PRO A 83 7.58 16.39 -1.63
C PRO A 83 8.94 16.87 -2.15
N SER A 84 9.97 16.66 -1.33
CA SER A 84 11.31 16.45 -1.87
C SER A 84 11.18 15.31 -2.88
N THR A 85 11.98 15.31 -3.95
CA THR A 85 12.19 14.07 -4.71
C THR A 85 12.39 12.99 -3.67
N GLY A 86 11.43 12.04 -3.56
CA GLY A 86 11.31 11.16 -2.39
C GLY A 86 12.67 10.55 -2.08
N SER A 87 12.89 10.14 -0.82
CA SER A 87 14.16 9.53 -0.42
C SER A 87 14.63 8.62 -1.55
N ILE A 88 15.86 8.79 -2.04
CA ILE A 88 16.37 8.02 -3.19
C ILE A 88 16.06 6.53 -2.98
N VAL A 89 16.13 6.08 -1.73
CA VAL A 89 15.70 4.77 -1.24
C VAL A 89 14.25 4.43 -1.58
N GLU A 90 13.28 5.30 -1.33
CA GLU A 90 11.86 5.09 -1.67
C GLU A 90 11.62 5.01 -3.17
N VAL A 91 12.26 5.88 -3.97
CA VAL A 91 12.10 5.88 -5.44
C VAL A 91 12.59 4.55 -6.02
N PHE A 92 13.75 4.07 -5.57
CA PHE A 92 14.28 2.79 -6.00
C PHE A 92 13.48 1.60 -5.43
N ASN A 93 13.04 1.68 -4.18
CA ASN A 93 12.29 0.59 -3.55
C ASN A 93 10.86 0.48 -4.06
N LYS A 94 10.27 1.53 -4.63
CA LYS A 94 8.89 1.50 -5.17
C LYS A 94 8.69 0.39 -6.20
N VAL A 95 9.60 0.28 -7.18
CA VAL A 95 9.51 -0.76 -8.22
C VAL A 95 9.63 -2.17 -7.64
N ILE A 96 10.42 -2.31 -6.57
CA ILE A 96 10.63 -3.58 -5.87
C ILE A 96 9.38 -3.94 -5.06
N LEU A 97 8.77 -2.96 -4.37
CA LEU A 97 7.50 -3.11 -3.66
C LEU A 97 6.41 -3.62 -4.61
N ASP A 98 6.21 -2.93 -5.74
CA ASP A 98 5.19 -3.30 -6.73
C ASP A 98 5.40 -4.74 -7.24
N ARG A 99 6.66 -5.16 -7.42
CA ARG A 99 7.01 -6.52 -7.83
C ARG A 99 6.70 -7.56 -6.74
N CYS A 100 7.01 -7.24 -5.48
CA CYS A 100 6.73 -8.13 -4.35
C CYS A 100 5.23 -8.30 -4.14
N LEU A 101 4.45 -7.22 -4.28
CA LEU A 101 2.99 -7.27 -4.18
C LEU A 101 2.38 -8.08 -5.31
N LYS A 102 2.86 -7.91 -6.55
CA LYS A 102 2.43 -8.76 -7.68
C LYS A 102 2.71 -10.24 -7.43
N LEU A 103 3.89 -10.57 -6.89
CA LEU A 103 4.22 -11.97 -6.54
C LEU A 103 3.25 -12.51 -5.48
N TYR A 104 3.01 -11.73 -4.42
CA TYR A 104 2.07 -12.09 -3.36
C TYR A 104 0.65 -12.32 -3.91
N SER A 105 0.11 -11.38 -4.68
CA SER A 105 -1.23 -11.49 -5.28
C SER A 105 -1.34 -12.71 -6.20
N LEU A 106 -0.36 -12.93 -7.08
CA LEU A 106 -0.36 -14.09 -7.97
C LEU A 106 -0.40 -15.42 -7.21
N ARG A 107 0.30 -15.52 -6.07
CA ARG A 107 0.26 -16.73 -5.25
C ARG A 107 -1.07 -16.92 -4.54
N MET A 108 -1.64 -15.84 -4.02
CA MET A 108 -2.97 -15.88 -3.40
C MET A 108 -4.05 -16.25 -4.42
N ASP A 109 -3.97 -15.74 -5.65
CA ASP A 109 -4.92 -16.00 -6.74
C ASP A 109 -4.94 -17.45 -7.24
N ILE A 110 -3.85 -18.22 -7.04
CA ILE A 110 -3.83 -19.65 -7.40
C ILE A 110 -4.84 -20.44 -6.55
N MET A 111 -5.14 -19.96 -5.35
CA MET A 111 -6.10 -20.60 -4.47
C MET A 111 -7.53 -20.38 -4.97
N ARG A 112 -8.30 -21.47 -5.05
CA ARG A 112 -9.74 -21.38 -5.31
C ARG A 112 -10.48 -21.07 -4.02
N LEU A 113 -11.28 -20.01 -4.06
CA LEU A 113 -12.22 -19.65 -3.00
C LEU A 113 -13.62 -20.26 -3.29
N PRO A 114 -14.41 -20.60 -2.27
CA PRO A 114 -14.11 -20.48 -0.85
C PRO A 114 -13.24 -21.63 -0.32
N THR A 115 -12.46 -21.36 0.73
CA THR A 115 -11.64 -22.33 1.45
C THR A 115 -11.80 -22.18 2.96
N GLN A 116 -11.26 -23.13 3.73
CA GLN A 116 -11.13 -23.00 5.18
C GLN A 116 -10.15 -21.89 5.57
N GLU A 117 -10.44 -21.19 6.66
CA GLU A 117 -9.65 -20.05 7.15
C GLU A 117 -8.21 -20.42 7.48
N ASN A 118 -7.98 -21.57 8.11
CA ASN A 118 -6.63 -22.07 8.41
C ASN A 118 -5.79 -22.20 7.14
N ARG A 119 -6.35 -22.79 6.08
CA ARG A 119 -5.65 -22.96 4.81
C ARG A 119 -5.40 -21.62 4.11
N LEU A 120 -6.33 -20.68 4.21
CA LEU A 120 -6.15 -19.32 3.69
C LEU A 120 -5.02 -18.60 4.43
N GLN A 121 -4.96 -18.73 5.76
CA GLN A 121 -3.90 -18.16 6.58
C GLN A 121 -2.54 -18.80 6.30
N GLU A 122 -2.48 -20.12 6.12
CA GLU A 122 -1.24 -20.83 5.77
C GLU A 122 -0.63 -20.29 4.46
N VAL A 123 -1.44 -20.17 3.41
CA VAL A 123 -0.96 -19.64 2.12
C VAL A 123 -0.64 -18.15 2.19
N HIS A 124 -1.36 -17.38 3.02
CA HIS A 124 -1.01 -15.99 3.32
C HIS A 124 0.40 -15.89 3.89
N GLU A 125 0.70 -16.66 4.95
CA GLU A 125 2.01 -16.61 5.61
C GLU A 125 3.13 -17.08 4.67
N GLU A 126 2.92 -18.15 3.90
CA GLU A 126 3.89 -18.63 2.91
C GLU A 126 4.17 -17.60 1.82
N SER A 127 3.12 -16.97 1.27
CA SER A 127 3.24 -15.96 0.22
C SER A 127 3.87 -14.67 0.74
N LYS A 128 3.51 -14.27 1.96
CA LYS A 128 4.09 -13.12 2.67
C LYS A 128 5.57 -13.33 2.94
N ALA A 129 5.96 -14.51 3.42
CA ALA A 129 7.36 -14.85 3.69
C ALA A 129 8.21 -14.80 2.42
N GLU A 130 7.69 -15.30 1.30
CA GLU A 130 8.42 -15.24 0.03
C GLU A 130 8.53 -13.80 -0.51
N ALA A 131 7.45 -13.03 -0.47
CA ALA A 131 7.48 -11.63 -0.89
C ALA A 131 8.49 -10.82 -0.05
N LYS A 132 8.53 -11.03 1.28
CA LYS A 132 9.52 -10.41 2.17
C LYS A 132 10.95 -10.84 1.84
N LYS A 133 11.17 -12.13 1.60
CA LYS A 133 12.48 -12.66 1.20
C LYS A 133 12.96 -12.01 -0.11
N LEU A 134 12.09 -11.86 -1.10
CA LEU A 134 12.41 -11.18 -2.36
C LEU A 134 12.76 -9.70 -2.12
N PHE A 135 11.97 -9.03 -1.28
CA PHE A 135 12.19 -7.63 -0.94
C PHE A 135 13.55 -7.42 -0.26
N ASP A 136 13.89 -8.25 0.74
CA ASP A 136 15.17 -8.16 1.46
C ASP A 136 16.39 -8.40 0.58
N GLN A 137 16.25 -9.21 -0.47
CA GLN A 137 17.33 -9.47 -1.43
C GLN A 137 17.57 -8.29 -2.38
N GLN A 138 16.54 -7.55 -2.74
CA GLN A 138 16.60 -6.54 -3.81
C GLN A 138 16.60 -5.09 -3.28
N ARG A 139 16.11 -4.85 -2.07
CA ARG A 139 15.91 -3.49 -1.53
C ARG A 139 17.20 -2.69 -1.49
N PHE A 140 17.10 -1.44 -1.90
CA PHE A 140 18.17 -0.46 -1.82
C PHE A 140 18.22 0.14 -0.41
N GLY A 141 19.42 0.44 0.10
CA GLY A 141 19.61 1.15 1.36
C GLY A 141 19.18 0.37 2.61
N ARG A 142 19.81 -0.77 2.91
CA ARG A 142 19.43 -1.68 4.03
C ARG A 142 19.15 -0.99 5.38
N HIS A 143 19.95 0.02 5.74
CA HIS A 143 19.81 0.77 7.00
C HIS A 143 18.77 1.90 6.97
N HIS A 144 18.35 2.34 5.78
CA HIS A 144 17.42 3.47 5.60
C HIS A 144 16.08 3.05 4.97
N ALA A 145 15.91 1.77 4.67
CA ALA A 145 14.72 1.21 4.02
C ALA A 145 13.69 0.64 5.01
N GLU A 146 13.82 0.92 6.32
CA GLU A 146 12.91 0.40 7.34
C GLU A 146 11.45 0.82 7.07
N GLN A 147 11.24 2.08 6.67
CA GLN A 147 9.92 2.56 6.22
C GLN A 147 9.37 1.79 5.02
N SER A 148 10.24 1.39 4.07
CA SER A 148 9.81 0.58 2.92
C SER A 148 9.42 -0.85 3.34
N VAL A 149 10.05 -1.41 4.37
CA VAL A 149 9.68 -2.74 4.93
C VAL A 149 8.31 -2.67 5.58
N VAL A 150 8.05 -1.64 6.40
CA VAL A 150 6.73 -1.43 7.03
C VAL A 150 5.65 -1.26 5.95
N LYS A 151 5.93 -0.43 4.94
CA LYS A 151 5.02 -0.20 3.82
C LYS A 151 4.66 -1.49 3.06
N LEU A 152 5.63 -2.39 2.85
CA LEU A 152 5.35 -3.69 2.24
C LEU A 152 4.38 -4.52 3.09
N ASP A 153 4.56 -4.54 4.41
CA ASP A 153 3.68 -5.29 5.31
C ASP A 153 2.26 -4.73 5.28
N ASP A 154 2.12 -3.41 5.35
CA ASP A 154 0.83 -2.72 5.31
C ASP A 154 0.07 -2.99 4.00
N GLU A 155 0.75 -2.92 2.85
CA GLU A 155 0.13 -3.18 1.55
C GLU A 155 -0.23 -4.66 1.39
N ILE A 156 0.59 -5.60 1.87
CA ILE A 156 0.25 -7.04 1.91
C ILE A 156 -0.99 -7.27 2.79
N GLN A 157 -1.04 -6.66 3.98
CA GLN A 157 -2.20 -6.79 4.87
C GLN A 157 -3.47 -6.21 4.25
N GLN A 158 -3.37 -5.12 3.49
CA GLN A 158 -4.50 -4.55 2.77
C GLN A 158 -5.04 -5.52 1.71
N VAL A 159 -4.17 -6.10 0.90
CA VAL A 159 -4.59 -7.09 -0.11
C VAL A 159 -5.15 -8.34 0.57
N TYR A 160 -4.56 -8.79 1.69
CA TYR A 160 -5.07 -9.94 2.43
C TYR A 160 -6.50 -9.74 2.94
N ARG A 161 -6.83 -8.55 3.45
CA ARG A 161 -8.20 -8.21 3.86
C ARG A 161 -9.21 -8.37 2.72
N THR A 162 -8.82 -8.03 1.48
CA THR A 162 -9.68 -8.25 0.31
C THR A 162 -9.94 -9.74 0.06
N PHE A 163 -8.92 -10.60 0.19
CA PHE A 163 -9.08 -12.05 0.08
C PHE A 163 -9.96 -12.65 1.18
N LEU A 164 -9.86 -12.16 2.42
CA LEU A 164 -10.73 -12.58 3.52
C LEU A 164 -12.20 -12.27 3.22
N LEU A 165 -12.48 -11.05 2.78
CA LEU A 165 -13.84 -10.62 2.42
C LEU A 165 -14.39 -11.43 1.24
N GLU A 166 -13.59 -11.68 0.21
CA GLU A 166 -14.01 -12.48 -0.94
C GLU A 166 -14.26 -13.94 -0.53
N ASN A 167 -13.42 -14.51 0.34
CA ASN A 167 -13.61 -15.86 0.85
C ASN A 167 -14.90 -15.99 1.65
N GLU A 168 -15.20 -15.02 2.51
CA GLU A 168 -16.45 -14.96 3.28
C GLU A 168 -17.67 -14.80 2.36
N TYR A 169 -17.58 -13.93 1.36
CA TYR A 169 -18.65 -13.73 0.38
C TYR A 169 -18.95 -15.03 -0.39
N GLN A 170 -17.93 -15.68 -0.95
CA GLN A 170 -18.11 -16.93 -1.69
C GLN A 170 -18.59 -18.07 -0.81
N SER A 171 -18.10 -18.16 0.43
CA SER A 171 -18.57 -19.15 1.41
C SER A 171 -20.04 -18.94 1.74
N SER A 172 -20.44 -17.70 2.01
CA SER A 172 -21.83 -17.34 2.30
C SER A 172 -22.74 -17.73 1.15
N LYS A 173 -22.39 -17.33 -0.08
CA LYS A 173 -23.16 -17.63 -1.29
C LYS A 173 -23.32 -19.14 -1.53
N LEU A 174 -22.25 -19.91 -1.35
CA LEU A 174 -22.26 -21.36 -1.52
C LEU A 174 -23.15 -22.05 -0.48
N CYS A 175 -22.96 -21.69 0.80
CA CYS A 175 -23.67 -22.31 1.91
C CYS A 175 -25.15 -21.90 1.94
N GLU A 176 -25.48 -20.66 1.57
CA GLU A 176 -26.86 -20.19 1.39
C GLU A 176 -27.57 -20.98 0.28
N ALA A 177 -26.95 -21.12 -0.89
CA ALA A 177 -27.55 -21.88 -1.99
C ALA A 177 -27.83 -23.34 -1.58
N LYS A 178 -26.94 -23.97 -0.82
CA LYS A 178 -27.13 -25.34 -0.31
C LYS A 178 -28.19 -25.43 0.79
N TYR A 179 -28.29 -24.39 1.62
CA TYR A 179 -29.30 -24.26 2.65
C TYR A 179 -30.70 -24.14 2.03
N THR A 180 -30.88 -23.20 1.09
CA THR A 180 -32.15 -22.99 0.37
C THR A 180 -32.56 -24.24 -0.43
N GLU A 181 -31.61 -24.90 -1.11
CA GLU A 181 -31.90 -26.17 -1.81
C GLU A 181 -32.42 -27.25 -0.85
N CYS A 182 -31.99 -27.22 0.41
CA CYS A 182 -32.55 -28.12 1.41
C CYS A 182 -33.93 -27.66 1.89
N GLU A 183 -34.10 -26.38 2.26
CA GLU A 183 -35.40 -25.84 2.68
C GLU A 183 -36.49 -26.15 1.64
N ASP A 184 -36.25 -25.86 0.36
CA ASP A 184 -37.19 -26.15 -0.73
C ASP A 184 -37.60 -27.63 -0.78
N LYS A 185 -36.65 -28.54 -0.54
CA LYS A 185 -36.92 -29.98 -0.48
C LYS A 185 -37.74 -30.36 0.74
N MET A 186 -37.48 -29.75 1.90
CA MET A 186 -38.22 -30.02 3.12
C MET A 186 -39.65 -29.48 3.02
N ASP A 187 -39.84 -28.28 2.50
CA ASP A 187 -41.15 -27.65 2.25
C ASP A 187 -41.99 -28.50 1.29
N HIS A 188 -41.39 -29.00 0.20
CA HIS A 188 -42.07 -29.92 -0.71
C HIS A 188 -42.55 -31.21 -0.03
N LEU A 189 -41.77 -31.75 0.91
CA LEU A 189 -42.17 -32.96 1.65
C LEU A 189 -43.35 -32.67 2.60
N GLN A 190 -43.45 -31.47 3.16
CA GLN A 190 -44.54 -31.07 4.07
C GLN A 190 -45.90 -30.91 3.36
N VAL A 191 -45.92 -30.45 2.11
CA VAL A 191 -47.16 -30.24 1.34
C VAL A 191 -47.81 -31.55 0.87
N MET A 192 -47.07 -32.68 0.92
CA MET A 192 -47.66 -33.98 0.58
C MET A 192 -48.75 -34.37 1.60
N ARG A 193 -49.82 -35.05 1.15
CA ARG A 193 -50.96 -35.39 2.00
C ARG A 193 -50.62 -36.31 3.20
N LEU A 194 -49.52 -37.05 3.15
CA LEU A 194 -49.09 -38.04 4.17
C LEU A 194 -47.54 -38.23 4.21
N PRO A 195 -46.72 -37.22 4.54
CA PRO A 195 -45.32 -37.44 4.84
C PRO A 195 -45.20 -38.21 6.16
N SER A 196 -44.87 -39.49 6.09
CA SER A 196 -44.45 -40.23 7.28
C SER A 196 -43.21 -39.57 7.87
N MET A 197 -43.11 -39.47 9.20
CA MET A 197 -41.92 -38.93 9.89
C MET A 197 -40.60 -39.55 9.44
N ALA A 198 -40.61 -40.83 9.07
CA ALA A 198 -39.46 -41.51 8.51
C ALA A 198 -38.93 -40.88 7.21
N LYS A 199 -39.82 -40.44 6.31
CA LYS A 199 -39.46 -39.80 5.03
C LYS A 199 -38.88 -38.41 5.23
N PHE A 200 -39.47 -37.63 6.14
CA PHE A 200 -38.95 -36.31 6.50
C PHE A 200 -37.55 -36.42 7.13
N ASN A 201 -37.36 -37.32 8.09
CA ASN A 201 -36.06 -37.57 8.72
C ASN A 201 -35.00 -38.04 7.72
N ALA A 202 -35.37 -38.95 6.80
CA ALA A 202 -34.47 -39.40 5.75
C ALA A 202 -34.04 -38.26 4.82
N GLY A 203 -35.00 -37.41 4.40
CA GLY A 203 -34.73 -36.22 3.59
C GLY A 203 -33.79 -35.23 4.28
N PHE A 204 -34.05 -34.93 5.56
CA PHE A 204 -33.19 -34.05 6.35
C PHE A 204 -31.77 -34.63 6.50
N LEU A 205 -31.63 -35.93 6.78
CA LEU A 205 -30.31 -36.57 6.90
C LEU A 205 -29.53 -36.50 5.58
N GLN A 206 -30.21 -36.67 4.44
CA GLN A 206 -29.60 -36.52 3.12
C GLN A 206 -29.15 -35.08 2.86
N CYS A 207 -29.99 -34.10 3.20
CA CYS A 207 -29.62 -32.68 3.14
C CYS A 207 -28.38 -32.38 3.99
N ASN A 208 -28.42 -32.76 5.28
CA ASN A 208 -27.34 -32.48 6.22
C ASN A 208 -26.02 -33.10 5.74
N GLY A 209 -26.06 -34.33 5.23
CA GLY A 209 -24.89 -34.98 4.65
C GLY A 209 -24.38 -34.31 3.37
N THR A 210 -25.25 -33.67 2.58
CA THR A 210 -24.87 -32.92 1.38
C THR A 210 -24.27 -31.57 1.75
N PHE A 211 -24.92 -30.85 2.68
CA PHE A 211 -24.46 -29.58 3.22
C PHE A 211 -23.06 -29.72 3.86
N GLU A 212 -22.86 -30.70 4.74
CA GLU A 212 -21.57 -30.91 5.41
C GLU A 212 -20.41 -31.17 4.43
N ARG A 213 -20.70 -31.81 3.28
CA ARG A 213 -19.71 -32.11 2.25
C ARG A 213 -19.45 -30.95 1.30
N GLN A 214 -20.45 -30.12 0.99
CA GLN A 214 -20.37 -29.12 -0.08
C GLN A 214 -20.22 -27.69 0.42
N CYS A 215 -20.75 -27.35 1.60
CA CYS A 215 -20.55 -26.04 2.20
C CYS A 215 -19.16 -25.99 2.85
N VAL A 216 -18.36 -25.00 2.45
CA VAL A 216 -16.96 -24.82 2.85
C VAL A 216 -16.72 -23.35 3.19
N GLY A 217 -15.85 -23.11 4.18
CA GLY A 217 -15.39 -21.77 4.56
C GLY A 217 -16.06 -21.22 5.83
N PRO A 218 -15.82 -19.93 6.14
CA PRO A 218 -16.21 -19.28 7.39
C PRO A 218 -17.71 -19.39 7.68
N SER A 219 -18.55 -19.30 6.65
CA SER A 219 -20.01 -19.25 6.80
C SER A 219 -20.64 -20.61 7.12
N LYS A 220 -19.86 -21.69 7.10
CA LYS A 220 -20.37 -23.05 7.31
C LYS A 220 -21.07 -23.22 8.66
N GLU A 221 -20.44 -22.77 9.73
CA GLU A 221 -20.98 -22.96 11.09
C GLU A 221 -22.29 -22.16 11.28
N LEU A 222 -22.35 -20.94 10.72
CA LEU A 222 -23.55 -20.12 10.74
C LEU A 222 -24.74 -20.82 10.08
N TYR A 223 -24.56 -21.35 8.86
CA TYR A 223 -25.64 -22.03 8.14
C TYR A 223 -25.97 -23.40 8.74
N LYS A 224 -24.99 -24.09 9.32
CA LYS A 224 -25.22 -25.33 10.08
C LYS A 224 -26.17 -25.11 11.25
N GLN A 225 -25.96 -24.04 12.02
CA GLN A 225 -26.84 -23.67 13.13
C GLN A 225 -28.25 -23.31 12.65
N LYS A 226 -28.39 -22.63 11.50
CA LYS A 226 -29.70 -22.36 10.89
C LYS A 226 -30.44 -23.66 10.54
N MET A 227 -29.77 -24.64 9.92
CA MET A 227 -30.37 -25.95 9.61
C MET A 227 -30.85 -26.70 10.84
N MET A 228 -30.08 -26.65 11.94
CA MET A 228 -30.48 -27.29 13.20
C MET A 228 -31.71 -26.64 13.83
N LYS A 229 -31.89 -25.32 13.66
CA LYS A 229 -33.07 -24.60 14.15
C LYS A 229 -34.34 -24.97 13.38
N VAL A 230 -34.27 -25.10 12.04
CA VAL A 230 -35.41 -25.55 11.21
C VAL A 230 -35.90 -26.90 11.69
N ARG A 231 -34.96 -27.83 11.91
CA ARG A 231 -35.24 -29.14 12.51
C ARG A 231 -36.05 -28.97 13.81
N LEU A 232 -35.55 -28.23 14.79
CA LEU A 232 -36.19 -28.08 16.11
C LEU A 232 -37.53 -27.35 16.09
N HIS A 233 -37.67 -26.29 15.28
CA HIS A 233 -38.91 -25.52 15.16
C HIS A 233 -40.03 -26.36 14.54
N GLU A 234 -39.72 -27.25 13.60
CA GLU A 234 -40.70 -28.15 12.98
C GLU A 234 -41.01 -29.39 13.83
N PHE A 235 -40.16 -29.74 14.80
CA PHE A 235 -40.46 -30.75 15.80
C PHE A 235 -41.38 -30.25 16.93
N SER A 236 -41.50 -28.93 17.12
CA SER A 236 -42.28 -28.36 18.24
C SER A 236 -43.82 -28.43 18.09
N PRO A 237 -44.45 -28.36 16.90
CA PRO A 237 -45.90 -28.41 16.78
C PRO A 237 -46.50 -29.82 16.84
N ILE A 238 -45.67 -30.88 16.74
CA ILE A 238 -46.15 -32.25 16.54
C ILE A 238 -46.14 -33.08 17.84
N LEU A 239 -45.56 -32.54 18.92
CA LEU A 239 -45.63 -33.14 20.27
C LEU A 239 -46.88 -32.72 21.06
N CYS A 240 -47.79 -31.95 20.45
CA CYS A 240 -49.06 -31.51 21.05
C CYS A 240 -50.30 -31.99 20.26
N GLN A 241 -50.24 -33.20 19.67
CA GLN A 241 -51.43 -33.94 19.23
C GLN A 241 -51.39 -35.37 19.75
#